data_AF-A0A382QP87-F1
#
_entry.id   AF-A0A382QP87-F1
#
_cell.length_a   1.000
_cell.length_b   1.000
_cell.length_c   1.000
_cell.angle_alpha   90.00
_cell.angle_beta   90.00
_cell.angle_gamma   90.00
#
_symmetry.space_group_name_H-M   'P 1'
#
loop_
_entity.id
_entity.type
_entity.pdbx_description
1 polymer ?
#
loop_
_entity_poly.entity_id
_entity_poly.type
_entity_poly.pdbx_seq_one_letter_code
_entity_poly.pdbx_strand_id
1 'polypeptide(L)'
;MGQIMKKILTVAICFLITACAHSRDPVPISMKTPGDYDMACHQIATEYKANTSAATSKISKNDSDDGQDILLGLFIWPGLADFKNADGTEGNALLDRNGYLLALANEKSCDSSLWPSQPTRYD
;
A
#
# COMPACT_ATOMS: atom_id res chain seq x y z
N MET A 1 31.83 -7.89 40.03
CA MET A 1 31.82 -8.36 38.62
C MET A 1 30.41 -8.77 38.14
N GLY A 2 29.65 -9.57 38.90
CA GLY A 2 28.32 -10.03 38.47
C GLY A 2 27.26 -8.95 38.21
N GLN A 3 27.28 -7.83 38.92
CA GLN A 3 26.31 -6.74 38.71
C GLN A 3 26.58 -5.92 37.43
N ILE A 4 27.85 -5.76 37.05
CA ILE A 4 28.27 -5.05 35.84
C ILE A 4 27.94 -5.90 34.61
N MET A 5 28.19 -7.22 34.68
CA MET A 5 27.87 -8.15 33.60
C MET A 5 26.35 -8.27 33.36
N LYS A 6 25.54 -8.21 34.43
CA LYS A 6 24.07 -8.11 34.32
C LYS A 6 23.63 -6.82 33.62
N LYS A 7 24.22 -5.67 33.98
CA LYS A 7 23.89 -4.38 33.34
C LYS A 7 24.25 -4.37 31.85
N ILE A 8 25.40 -4.93 31.47
CA ILE A 8 25.81 -5.03 30.05
C ILE A 8 24.86 -5.95 29.28
N LEU A 9 24.47 -7.08 29.86
CA LEU A 9 23.51 -8.00 29.24
C LEU A 9 22.12 -7.36 29.06
N THR A 10 21.64 -6.60 30.05
CA THR A 10 20.36 -5.88 29.96
C THR A 10 20.38 -4.82 28.86
N VAL A 11 21.47 -4.04 28.74
CA VAL A 11 21.61 -3.02 27.69
C VAL A 11 21.69 -3.66 26.30
N ALA A 12 22.41 -4.78 26.15
CA ALA A 12 22.50 -5.51 24.89
C ALA A 12 21.14 -6.08 24.45
N ILE A 13 20.34 -6.61 25.39
CA ILE A 13 18.99 -7.10 25.09
C ILE A 13 18.08 -5.94 24.67
N CYS A 14 18.14 -4.79 25.33
CA CYS A 14 17.36 -3.59 24.94
C CYS A 14 17.67 -3.08 23.53
N PHE A 15 18.93 -3.17 23.07
CA PHE A 15 19.31 -2.78 21.70
C PHE A 15 18.83 -3.77 20.63
N LEU A 16 18.63 -5.05 20.98
CA LEU A 16 18.14 -6.06 20.04
C LEU A 16 16.63 -5.94 19.77
N ILE A 17 15.85 -5.37 20.70
CA ILE A 17 14.39 -5.22 20.55
C ILE A 17 14.00 -4.01 19.69
N THR A 18 14.88 -3.03 19.50
CA THR A 18 14.59 -1.82 18.70
C THR A 18 14.89 -1.97 17.21
N ALA A 19 15.43 -3.11 16.77
CA ALA A 19 15.92 -3.27 15.39
C ALA A 19 14.86 -3.74 14.37
N CYS A 20 13.63 -4.08 14.79
CA CYS A 20 12.64 -4.71 13.91
C CYS A 20 11.27 -4.01 13.80
N ALA A 21 11.09 -2.82 14.39
CA ALA A 21 9.81 -2.09 14.32
C ALA A 21 9.83 -1.01 13.23
N HIS A 22 10.21 -1.38 12.00
CA HIS A 22 10.19 -0.47 10.85
C HIS A 22 9.10 -0.98 9.89
N SER A 23 7.99 -0.26 9.76
CA SER A 23 7.02 -0.54 8.70
C SER A 23 7.62 -0.19 7.34
N ARG A 24 7.04 -0.80 6.32
CA ARG A 24 7.40 -0.55 4.93
C ARG A 24 6.91 0.82 4.51
N ASP A 25 7.79 1.62 3.91
CA ASP A 25 7.36 2.84 3.20
C ASP A 25 6.52 2.48 1.96
N PRO A 26 5.47 3.26 1.63
CA PRO A 26 4.70 3.05 0.40
C PRO A 26 5.57 3.26 -0.85
N VAL A 27 5.39 2.39 -1.83
CA VAL A 27 6.02 2.49 -3.17
C VAL A 27 4.91 2.71 -4.21
N PRO A 28 4.36 3.94 -4.31
CA PRO A 28 3.26 4.20 -5.22
C PRO A 28 3.70 4.05 -6.66
N ILE A 29 2.80 3.51 -7.49
CA ILE A 29 3.04 3.43 -8.93
C ILE A 29 2.85 4.79 -9.59
N SER A 30 3.51 4.99 -10.73
CA SER A 30 3.28 6.19 -11.53
C SER A 30 1.88 6.18 -12.14
N MET A 31 1.18 7.32 -12.07
CA MET A 31 -0.10 7.52 -12.73
C MET A 31 0.02 7.32 -14.25
N LYS A 32 1.14 7.75 -14.85
CA LYS A 32 1.43 7.66 -16.29
C LYS A 32 2.70 6.88 -16.55
N THR A 33 2.70 6.05 -17.57
CA THR A 33 3.83 5.24 -17.98
C THR A 33 4.19 5.57 -19.43
N PRO A 34 5.48 5.59 -19.80
CA PRO A 34 5.88 5.69 -21.19
C PRO A 34 5.22 4.58 -22.04
N GLY A 35 4.66 4.94 -23.19
CA GLY A 35 3.96 4.02 -24.07
C GLY A 35 2.47 3.81 -23.75
N ASP A 36 1.93 4.43 -22.70
CA ASP A 36 0.48 4.34 -22.41
C ASP A 36 -0.34 4.84 -23.62
N TYR A 37 0.12 5.89 -24.30
CA TYR A 37 -0.55 6.44 -25.49
C TYR A 37 -0.59 5.46 -26.68
N ASP A 38 0.35 4.51 -26.75
CA ASP A 38 0.43 3.53 -27.83
C ASP A 38 -0.45 2.30 -27.56
N MET A 39 -1.04 2.19 -26.36
CA MET A 39 -1.90 1.07 -26.00
C MET A 39 -3.20 1.05 -26.82
N ALA A 40 -3.57 -0.16 -27.22
CA ALA A 40 -4.88 -0.47 -27.80
C ALA A 40 -5.95 -0.60 -26.69
N CYS A 41 -7.22 -0.41 -27.04
CA CYS A 41 -8.33 -0.45 -26.07
C CYS A 41 -8.37 -1.72 -25.20
N HIS A 42 -8.05 -2.89 -25.75
CA HIS A 42 -8.01 -4.14 -24.99
C HIS A 42 -6.87 -4.17 -23.95
N GLN A 43 -5.74 -3.50 -24.24
CA GLN A 43 -4.61 -3.38 -23.31
C GLN A 43 -4.98 -2.41 -22.18
N ILE A 44 -5.57 -1.26 -22.51
CA ILE A 44 -6.07 -0.30 -21.52
C ILE A 44 -7.10 -0.97 -20.60
N ALA A 45 -8.04 -1.75 -21.15
CA ALA A 45 -9.02 -2.50 -20.37
C ALA A 45 -8.37 -3.55 -19.45
N THR A 46 -7.33 -4.24 -19.93
CA THR A 46 -6.58 -5.23 -19.14
C THR A 46 -5.87 -4.57 -17.96
N GLU A 47 -5.13 -3.49 -18.21
CA GLU A 47 -4.45 -2.71 -17.19
C GLU A 47 -5.44 -2.14 -16.17
N TYR A 48 -6.54 -1.56 -16.63
CA TYR A 48 -7.58 -1.01 -15.77
C TYR A 48 -8.13 -2.08 -14.82
N LYS A 49 -8.47 -3.27 -15.34
CA LYS A 49 -8.99 -4.40 -14.54
C LYS A 49 -7.96 -4.93 -13.55
N ALA A 50 -6.71 -5.08 -13.98
CA ALA A 50 -5.61 -5.54 -13.13
C ALA A 50 -5.37 -4.58 -11.97
N ASN A 51 -5.29 -3.27 -12.25
CA ASN A 51 -5.13 -2.23 -11.25
C ASN A 51 -6.31 -2.18 -10.28
N THR A 52 -7.55 -2.33 -10.76
CA THR A 52 -8.74 -2.37 -9.89
C THR A 52 -8.67 -3.55 -8.93
N SER A 53 -8.31 -4.74 -9.42
CA SER A 53 -8.16 -5.94 -8.57
C SER A 53 -7.03 -5.78 -7.55
N ALA A 54 -5.89 -5.21 -7.97
CA ALA A 54 -4.77 -4.94 -7.09
C ALA A 54 -5.10 -3.89 -6.02
N ALA A 55 -5.79 -2.81 -6.39
CA ALA A 55 -6.26 -1.78 -5.48
C ALA A 55 -7.23 -2.34 -4.45
N THR A 56 -8.22 -3.15 -4.88
CA THR A 56 -9.14 -3.83 -3.96
C THR A 56 -8.38 -4.68 -2.95
N SER A 57 -7.39 -5.48 -3.39
CA SER A 57 -6.62 -6.31 -2.47
C SER A 57 -5.81 -5.48 -1.49
N LYS A 58 -5.12 -4.42 -1.96
CA LYS A 58 -4.28 -3.57 -1.10
C LYS A 58 -5.09 -2.78 -0.08
N ILE A 59 -6.19 -2.17 -0.50
CA ILE A 59 -7.09 -1.42 0.40
C ILE A 59 -7.71 -2.37 1.43
N SER A 60 -8.20 -3.54 1.00
CA SER A 60 -8.77 -4.54 1.93
C SER A 60 -7.76 -5.08 2.95
N LYS A 61 -6.47 -5.18 2.58
CA LYS A 61 -5.40 -5.58 3.50
C LYS A 61 -5.09 -4.49 4.51
N ASN A 62 -5.06 -3.23 4.07
CA ASN A 62 -4.87 -2.10 4.98
C ASN A 62 -5.99 -2.08 6.04
N ASP A 63 -7.26 -2.22 5.61
CA ASP A 63 -8.40 -2.22 6.54
C ASP A 63 -8.34 -3.39 7.55
N SER A 64 -7.79 -4.55 7.16
CA SER A 64 -7.61 -5.68 8.07
C SER A 64 -6.42 -5.54 9.01
N ASP A 65 -5.36 -4.88 8.55
CA ASP A 65 -4.11 -4.70 9.28
C ASP A 65 -4.20 -3.53 10.29
N ASP A 66 -4.98 -2.48 9.97
CA ASP A 66 -5.31 -1.38 10.89
C ASP A 66 -5.89 -1.92 12.22
N GLY A 67 -6.68 -2.99 12.17
CA GLY A 67 -7.24 -3.63 13.37
C GLY A 67 -6.20 -4.39 14.23
N GLN A 68 -5.16 -4.95 13.60
CA GLN A 68 -4.12 -5.71 14.30
C GLN A 68 -3.03 -4.80 14.86
N ASP A 69 -2.64 -3.75 14.13
CA ASP A 69 -1.62 -2.80 14.56
C ASP A 69 -2.09 -1.92 15.73
N ILE A 70 -3.38 -1.61 15.83
CA ILE A 70 -3.96 -0.93 17.01
C ILE A 70 -3.79 -1.78 18.27
N LEU A 71 -4.02 -3.10 18.17
CA LEU A 71 -3.85 -4.02 19.30
C LEU A 71 -2.38 -4.10 19.71
N LEU A 72 -1.46 -4.25 18.74
CA LEU A 72 -0.02 -4.29 19.01
C LEU A 72 0.51 -2.97 19.57
N GLY A 73 0.07 -1.82 19.06
CA GLY A 73 0.45 -0.49 19.56
C GLY A 73 -0.08 -0.18 20.97
N LEU A 74 -1.18 -0.81 21.38
CA LEU A 74 -1.67 -0.73 22.77
C LEU A 74 -0.78 -1.55 23.73
N PHE A 75 -0.25 -2.69 23.28
CA PHE A 75 0.59 -3.59 24.09
C PHE A 75 2.09 -3.23 24.07
N ILE A 76 2.57 -2.60 22.99
CA ILE A 76 3.97 -2.22 22.77
C ILE A 76 3.97 -0.72 22.46
N TRP A 77 4.02 0.13 23.49
CA TRP A 77 4.22 1.59 23.48
C TRP A 77 3.72 2.38 22.25
N PRO A 78 2.86 3.41 22.39
CA PRO A 78 2.15 4.08 21.28
C PRO A 78 3.01 4.82 20.24
N GLY A 79 4.34 4.71 20.29
CA GLY A 79 5.29 5.24 19.30
C GLY A 79 6.07 4.17 18.51
N LEU A 80 5.74 2.88 18.64
CA LEU A 80 6.39 1.79 17.89
C LEU A 80 5.48 1.08 16.88
N ALA A 81 4.18 1.35 16.88
CA ALA A 81 3.28 0.93 15.81
C ALA A 81 3.43 1.90 14.63
N ASP A 82 3.88 1.38 13.50
CA ASP A 82 4.25 2.17 12.34
C ASP A 82 3.12 2.05 11.30
N PHE A 83 2.10 2.89 11.48
CA PHE A 83 0.87 2.98 10.69
C PHE A 83 1.08 3.73 9.36
N LYS A 84 2.11 3.42 8.59
CA LYS A 84 2.37 4.14 7.32
C LYS A 84 1.33 3.87 6.23
N ASN A 85 0.29 3.08 6.51
CA ASN A 85 -0.84 2.78 5.62
C ASN A 85 -0.39 2.55 4.18
N ALA A 86 0.70 1.79 4.05
CA ALA A 86 1.47 1.72 2.82
C ALA A 86 0.64 1.06 1.71
N ASP A 87 -0.14 0.04 2.08
CA ASP A 87 -1.02 -0.65 1.15
C ASP A 87 -2.23 0.22 0.76
N GLY A 88 -2.81 1.00 1.69
CA GLY A 88 -3.87 1.97 1.37
C GLY A 88 -3.38 3.05 0.38
N THR A 89 -2.19 3.60 0.62
CA THR A 89 -1.56 4.62 -0.24
C THR A 89 -1.24 4.06 -1.64
N GLU A 90 -0.68 2.86 -1.72
CA GLU A 90 -0.41 2.19 -3.00
C GLU A 90 -1.69 1.80 -3.74
N GLY A 91 -2.73 1.41 -3.00
CA GLY A 91 -4.07 1.17 -3.52
C GLY A 91 -4.65 2.42 -4.19
N ASN A 92 -4.58 3.56 -3.50
CA ASN A 92 -5.02 4.84 -4.05
C ASN A 92 -4.23 5.25 -5.30
N ALA A 93 -2.92 5.00 -5.34
CA ALA A 93 -2.10 5.27 -6.54
C ALA A 93 -2.53 4.42 -7.76
N LEU A 94 -2.96 3.17 -7.54
CA LEU A 94 -3.55 2.33 -8.61
C LEU A 94 -4.88 2.91 -9.12
N LEU A 95 -5.70 3.47 -8.23
CA LEU A 95 -6.96 4.13 -8.61
C LEU A 95 -6.72 5.42 -9.40
N ASP A 96 -5.70 6.20 -9.01
CA ASP A 96 -5.25 7.39 -9.74
C ASP A 96 -4.81 7.05 -11.17
N ARG A 97 -3.99 6.01 -11.32
CA ARG A 97 -3.62 5.48 -12.64
C ARG A 97 -4.84 5.07 -13.45
N ASN A 98 -5.81 4.39 -12.85
CA ASN A 98 -7.02 3.99 -13.55
C ASN A 98 -7.88 5.18 -13.99
N GLY A 99 -7.89 6.28 -13.23
CA GLY A 99 -8.49 7.55 -13.66
C GLY A 99 -7.86 8.06 -14.96
N TYR A 100 -6.53 8.00 -15.05
CA TYR A 100 -5.80 8.34 -16.28
C TYR A 100 -6.12 7.37 -17.43
N LEU A 101 -6.09 6.06 -17.19
CA LEU A 101 -6.40 5.05 -18.21
C LEU A 101 -7.82 5.19 -18.75
N LEU A 102 -8.80 5.51 -17.89
CA LEU A 102 -10.18 5.75 -18.32
C LEU A 102 -10.29 7.02 -19.18
N ALA A 103 -9.58 8.09 -18.82
CA ALA A 103 -9.53 9.30 -19.64
C ALA A 103 -8.93 9.01 -21.03
N LEU A 104 -7.84 8.23 -21.08
CA LEU A 104 -7.22 7.81 -22.34
C LEU A 104 -8.12 6.88 -23.16
N ALA A 105 -8.87 6.00 -22.50
CA ALA A 105 -9.86 5.13 -23.13
C ALA A 105 -10.95 5.95 -23.81
N ASN A 106 -11.45 6.99 -23.13
CA ASN A 106 -12.44 7.91 -23.67
C ASN A 106 -11.90 8.69 -24.88
N GLU A 107 -10.66 9.19 -24.80
CA GLU A 107 -9.99 9.85 -25.94
C GLU A 107 -9.91 8.91 -27.16
N LYS A 108 -9.62 7.64 -26.92
CA LYS A 108 -9.53 6.59 -27.96
C LYS A 108 -10.87 5.98 -28.35
N SER A 109 -11.98 6.47 -27.82
CA SER A 109 -13.33 5.93 -28.07
C SER A 109 -13.46 4.42 -27.76
N CYS A 110 -12.79 3.95 -26.71
CA CYS A 110 -12.88 2.57 -26.25
C CYS A 110 -14.22 2.31 -25.55
N ASP A 111 -14.77 1.10 -25.70
CA ASP A 111 -15.93 0.65 -24.92
C ASP A 111 -15.51 0.29 -23.48
N SER A 112 -15.93 1.14 -22.54
CA SER A 112 -15.68 0.99 -21.10
C SER A 112 -16.92 0.55 -20.31
N SER A 113 -18.04 0.26 -20.97
CA SER A 113 -19.32 -0.07 -20.32
C SER A 113 -19.27 -1.31 -19.42
N LEU A 114 -18.40 -2.26 -19.74
CA LEU A 114 -18.22 -3.53 -18.99
C LEU A 114 -17.01 -3.50 -18.04
N TRP A 115 -16.41 -2.35 -17.80
CA TRP A 115 -15.25 -2.25 -16.90
C TRP A 115 -15.73 -2.26 -15.45
N PRO A 116 -14.98 -2.87 -14.52
CA PRO A 116 -15.40 -2.98 -13.13
C PRO A 116 -15.43 -1.61 -12.45
N SER A 117 -16.37 -1.43 -11.52
CA SER A 117 -16.33 -0.29 -10.59
C SER A 117 -15.06 -0.32 -9.76
N GLN A 118 -14.47 0.85 -9.52
CA GLN A 118 -13.34 0.96 -8.61
C GLN A 118 -13.80 0.79 -7.15
N PRO A 119 -12.97 0.20 -6.28
CA PRO A 119 -13.22 0.20 -4.84
C PRO A 119 -13.22 1.63 -4.29
N THR A 120 -13.81 1.81 -3.11
CA THR A 120 -13.68 3.05 -2.34
C THR A 120 -12.21 3.32 -2.05
N ARG A 121 -11.79 4.57 -2.16
CA ARG A 121 -10.43 4.99 -1.78
C ARG A 121 -10.21 4.79 -0.29
N TYR A 122 -8.96 4.53 0.07
CA TYR A 122 -8.53 4.55 1.46
C TYR A 122 -8.41 6.01 1.93
N ASP A 123 -8.91 6.32 3.13
CA ASP A 123 -8.98 7.67 3.71
C ASP A 123 -7.75 8.07 4.52
#